data_AF-A0A1S6Q0J1-F1
#
_entry.id   AF-A0A1S6Q0J1-F1
#
_cell.length_a   1.000
_cell.length_b   1.000
_cell.length_c   1.000
_cell.angle_alpha   90.00
_cell.angle_beta   90.00
_cell.angle_gamma   90.00
#
_symmetry.space_group_name_H-M   'P 1'
#
loop_
_entity.id
_entity.type
_entity.pdbx_description
1 polymer ?
#
loop_
_entity_poly.entity_id
_entity_poly.type
_entity_poly.pdbx_seq_one_letter_code
_entity_poly.pdbx_strand_id
1 'polypeptide(L)' 'YAKYLPHSAGRYAHKRFRKAQCPIVERLTNSLMMHGRNNGKKLMAVRIVKHAFEIIHLLTGEN' A
#
# COMPACT_ATOMS: atom_id res chain seq x y z
N TYR A 1 10.16 7.16 7.22
CA TYR A 1 10.23 5.74 6.79
C TYR A 1 10.16 5.69 5.28
N ALA A 2 11.30 5.57 4.59
CA ALA A 2 11.32 5.36 3.14
C ALA A 2 11.51 3.87 2.86
N LYS A 3 10.56 3.25 2.17
CA LYS A 3 10.72 1.92 1.57
C LYS A 3 10.41 2.07 0.09
N TYR A 4 11.30 1.58 -0.75
CA TYR A 4 11.14 1.65 -2.21
C TYR A 4 9.89 0.88 -2.69
N LEU A 5 9.54 -0.21 -2.01
CA LEU A 5 8.35 -1.01 -2.29
C LEU A 5 7.40 -1.05 -1.08
N PRO A 6 6.07 -0.92 -1.30
CA PRO A 6 5.06 -1.07 -0.24
C PRO A 6 4.78 -2.56 0.09
N HIS A 7 5.85 -3.35 0.21
CA HIS A 7 5.79 -4.77 0.57
C HIS A 7 6.84 -5.07 1.64
N SER A 8 6.48 -4.93 2.92
CA SER A 8 7.45 -5.04 4.01
C SER A 8 7.48 -6.36 4.77
N ALA A 9 6.52 -7.27 4.50
CA ALA A 9 6.28 -8.49 5.29
C ALA A 9 6.16 -8.24 6.81
N GLY A 10 5.84 -7.02 7.23
CA GLY A 10 5.83 -6.62 8.63
C GLY A 10 4.62 -7.15 9.40
N ARG A 11 4.84 -7.57 10.65
CA ARG A 11 3.78 -8.04 11.57
C ARG A 11 3.17 -6.88 12.37
N TYR A 12 2.33 -6.09 11.70
CA TYR A 12 1.71 -4.89 12.29
C TYR A 12 0.47 -5.16 13.15
N ALA A 13 -0.11 -6.37 13.08
CA ALA A 13 -1.32 -6.74 13.83
C ALA A 13 -1.04 -7.29 15.25
N HIS A 14 0.22 -7.59 15.58
CA HIS A 14 0.57 -8.31 16.82
C HIS A 14 0.38 -7.50 18.11
N LYS A 15 0.39 -6.16 18.07
CA LYS A 15 0.17 -5.30 19.24
C LYS A 15 -0.75 -4.13 18.90
N ARG A 16 -1.61 -3.73 19.84
CA ARG A 16 -2.41 -2.50 19.79
C ARG A 16 -1.44 -1.34 19.49
N PHE A 17 -1.69 -0.56 18.43
CA PHE A 17 -0.84 0.54 17.90
C PHE A 17 0.31 0.20 16.94
N ARG A 18 0.67 -1.07 16.71
CA ARG A 18 1.69 -1.38 15.67
C ARG A 18 1.25 -1.04 14.24
N LYS A 19 -0.07 -0.93 14.00
CA LYS A 19 -0.61 -0.44 12.72
C LYS A 19 -0.19 0.99 12.39
N ALA A 20 0.13 1.83 13.38
CA ALA A 20 0.63 3.19 13.16
C ALA A 20 2.02 3.20 12.50
N GLN A 21 2.84 2.19 12.79
CA GLN A 21 4.19 2.02 12.23
C GLN A 21 4.19 1.41 10.82
N CYS A 22 3.03 0.95 10.32
CA CYS A 22 2.90 0.45 8.95
C CYS A 22 3.00 1.63 7.96
N PRO A 23 3.87 1.54 6.93
CA PRO A 23 3.94 2.55 5.87
C PRO A 23 2.55 2.85 5.30
N ILE A 24 2.24 4.13 5.08
CA ILE A 24 0.90 4.57 4.68
C ILE A 24 0.48 3.93 3.35
N VAL A 25 1.40 3.90 2.37
CA VAL A 25 1.19 3.26 1.07
C VAL A 25 0.92 1.76 1.21
N GLU A 26 1.62 1.06 2.10
CA GLU A 26 1.37 -0.36 2.35
C GLU A 26 -0.01 -0.58 3.00
N ARG A 27 -0.42 0.34 3.88
CA ARG A 27 -1.77 0.34 4.47
C ARG A 27 -2.85 0.47 3.39
N LEU A 28 -2.67 1.41 2.45
CA LEU A 28 -3.56 1.59 1.30
C LEU A 28 -3.64 0.31 0.45
N THR A 29 -2.49 -0.28 0.10
CA THR A 29 -2.47 -1.53 -0.71
C THR A 29 -3.19 -2.69 -0.03
N ASN A 30 -3.11 -2.80 1.30
CA ASN A 30 -3.82 -3.85 2.04
C ASN A 30 -5.34 -3.64 2.02
N SER A 31 -5.82 -2.39 2.11
CA SER A 31 -7.25 -2.06 2.03
C SER A 31 -7.86 -2.34 0.65
N LEU A 32 -7.08 -2.23 -0.43
CA LEU A 32 -7.55 -2.54 -1.79
C LEU A 32 -7.88 -4.03 -2.02
N MET A 33 -7.42 -4.91 -1.13
CA MET A 33 -7.58 -6.38 -1.27
C MET A 33 -8.73 -6.97 -0.44
N MET A 34 -9.56 -6.14 0.21
CA MET A 34 -10.54 -6.61 1.21
C MET A 34 -11.70 -7.44 0.61
N HIS A 35 -12.00 -7.30 -0.68
CA HIS A 35 -13.05 -8.07 -1.34
C HIS A 35 -12.54 -9.43 -1.80
N GLY A 36 -13.29 -10.50 -1.50
CA GLY A 36 -12.85 -11.91 -1.59
C GLY A 36 -11.96 -12.28 -2.79
N ARG A 37 -12.37 -11.94 -4.02
CA ARG A 37 -11.59 -12.25 -5.25
C ARG A 37 -10.19 -11.62 -5.29
N ASN A 38 -9.98 -10.53 -4.56
CA ASN A 38 -8.74 -9.75 -4.53
C ASN A 38 -7.86 -10.08 -3.32
N ASN A 39 -8.33 -10.93 -2.41
CA ASN A 39 -7.62 -11.25 -1.20
C ASN A 39 -6.26 -11.92 -1.51
N GLY A 40 -5.22 -11.50 -0.81
CA GLY A 40 -3.85 -11.99 -1.01
C GLY A 40 -3.13 -11.52 -2.29
N LYS A 41 -3.80 -10.83 -3.23
CA LYS A 41 -3.22 -10.38 -4.51
C LYS A 41 -2.37 -9.11 -4.38
N LYS A 42 -1.39 -9.11 -3.47
CA LYS A 42 -0.63 -7.91 -3.10
C LYS A 42 0.21 -7.34 -4.24
N LEU A 43 0.82 -8.19 -5.05
CA LEU A 43 1.59 -7.76 -6.23
C LEU A 43 0.71 -7.02 -7.24
N MET A 44 -0.55 -7.45 -7.40
CA MET A 44 -1.52 -6.77 -8.27
C MET A 44 -1.91 -5.40 -7.71
N ALA A 45 -2.22 -5.33 -6.42
CA ALA A 45 -2.58 -4.07 -5.76
C ALA A 45 -1.44 -3.03 -5.79
N VAL A 46 -0.19 -3.47 -5.61
CA VAL A 46 0.99 -2.58 -5.68
C VAL A 46 1.13 -1.94 -7.08
N ARG A 47 0.88 -2.72 -8.15
CA ARG A 47 0.92 -2.20 -9.53
C ARG A 47 -0.17 -1.15 -9.79
N ILE A 48 -1.39 -1.38 -9.28
CA ILE A 48 -2.49 -0.42 -9.39
C ILE A 48 -2.13 0.89 -8.69
N VAL A 49 -1.59 0.82 -7.47
CA VAL A 49 -1.18 2.02 -6.72
C VAL A 49 -0.04 2.76 -7.43
N LYS A 50 0.92 2.05 -8.03
CA LYS A 50 1.99 2.67 -8.85
C LYS A 50 1.39 3.51 -9.99
N HIS A 51 0.48 2.94 -10.78
CA HIS A 51 -0.15 3.65 -11.88
C HIS A 51 -1.01 4.83 -11.41
N ALA A 52 -1.69 4.70 -10.27
CA ALA A 52 -2.45 5.81 -9.70
C ALA A 52 -1.54 7.00 -9.32
N PHE A 53 -0.37 6.75 -8.73
CA PHE A 53 0.60 7.81 -8.44
C PHE A 53 1.22 8.42 -9.70
N GLU A 54 1.47 7.62 -10.75
CA GLU A 54 1.90 8.15 -12.06
C GLU A 54 0.84 9.12 -12.62
N ILE A 55 -0.45 8.76 -12.57
CA ILE A 55 -1.55 9.64 -13.02
C ILE A 55 -1.62 10.91 -12.17
N ILE A 56 -1.55 10.80 -10.83
CA ILE A 56 -1.58 11.96 -9.93
C ILE A 56 -0.43 12.91 -10.26
N HIS A 57 0.78 12.39 -10.42
CA HIS A 57 1.94 13.20 -10.77
C HIS A 57 1.78 13.91 -12.11
N LEU A 58 1.23 13.23 -13.13
CA LEU A 58 0.96 13.84 -14.43
C LEU A 58 -0.12 14.93 -14.37
N LEU A 59 -1.07 14.84 -13.43
CA LEU A 59 -2.16 15.80 -13.29
C LEU A 59 -1.79 17.02 -12.44
N THR A 60 -1.01 16.85 -11.37
CA THR A 60 -0.69 17.93 -10.42
C THR A 60 0.73 18.47 -10.57
N GLY A 61 1.66 17.69 -11.13
CA GLY A 61 3.10 17.99 -11.12
C GLY A 61 3.77 17.85 -9.75
N GLU A 62 3.03 17.42 -8.73
CA GLU A 62 3.50 17.29 -7.35
C GLU A 62 3.82 15.82 -7.00
N ASN A 63 4.42 15.61 -5.82
CA ASN A 63 4.91 14.30 -5.33
C ASN A 63 4.20 13.91 -4.03
#